data_AF-A0A7S1HJW0-F1
#
_entry.id   AF-A0A7S1HJW0-F1
#
_cell.length_a   1.000
_cell.length_b   1.000
_cell.length_c   1.000
_cell.angle_alpha   90.00
_cell.angle_beta   90.00
_cell.angle_gamma   90.00
#
_symmetry.space_group_name_H-M   'P 1'
#
loop_
_entity.id
_entity.type
_entity.pdbx_description
1 polymer ?
#
loop_
_entity_poly.entity_id
_entity_poly.type
_entity_poly.pdbx_seq_one_letter_code
_entity_poly.pdbx_strand_id
1 'polypeptide(L)'
;VRPVLVLLLLPALIAEAAPRHDALRLRCASSAAWVPPSAYASSACAGGACGLLQHPQRSLSKLGRAVPPALGMRMTASSQGNGVRAREVLDVLYAGKDGQEFWDWRDSGHGKRGSSTSEYTYGELDLELFEPMMALAEPKEGDVFCDFGSGCGRLVIYSAIAYPQLKECRGLEIQEVLHDAAVSALDEARSGKGTTEEEQRLLQGDRVRLKVGNAYEDPGLLQDVDLMFCYSTAFDSVGPMLTQLSACLGRNMKVGARVITVDKMLVSDGPWEFEEMGMLEGRNSELGSSVGYLYRVVKSP
;
A
#
# COMPACT_ATOMS: atom_id res chain seq x y z
N VAL A 1 -5.13 55.73 -49.67
CA VAL A 1 -5.97 55.02 -50.67
C VAL A 1 -6.09 53.56 -50.23
N ARG A 2 -7.20 53.19 -49.58
CA ARG A 2 -7.66 51.79 -49.41
C ARG A 2 -8.50 51.40 -50.66
N PRO A 3 -9.04 50.17 -50.79
CA PRO A 3 -8.39 48.86 -50.94
C PRO A 3 -8.98 48.10 -52.16
N VAL A 4 -8.53 46.86 -52.45
CA VAL A 4 -9.36 45.89 -53.21
C VAL A 4 -9.48 44.60 -52.42
N LEU A 5 -10.73 44.30 -52.12
CA LEU A 5 -11.31 43.15 -51.46
C LEU A 5 -11.63 42.11 -52.55
N VAL A 6 -11.28 40.84 -52.36
CA VAL A 6 -11.93 39.74 -53.10
C VAL A 6 -12.44 38.73 -52.09
N LEU A 7 -13.75 38.71 -51.98
CA LEU A 7 -14.60 37.80 -51.23
C LEU A 7 -15.24 36.88 -52.28
N LEU A 8 -15.11 35.56 -52.16
CA LEU A 8 -15.98 34.62 -52.87
C LEU A 8 -16.47 33.52 -51.93
N LEU A 9 -17.76 33.25 -52.07
CA LEU A 9 -18.68 32.49 -51.25
C LEU A 9 -18.68 30.98 -51.54
N LEU A 10 -18.96 30.23 -50.48
CA LEU A 10 -19.61 28.90 -50.29
C LEU A 10 -20.56 28.41 -51.43
N PRO A 11 -20.87 27.08 -51.59
CA PRO A 11 -21.56 26.30 -50.52
C PRO A 11 -21.43 24.75 -50.44
N ALA A 12 -21.77 24.27 -49.22
CA ALA A 12 -22.62 23.13 -48.84
C ALA A 12 -22.24 21.64 -49.06
N LEU A 13 -22.26 20.92 -47.92
CA LEU A 13 -22.90 19.61 -47.63
C LEU A 13 -22.73 18.44 -48.61
N ILE A 14 -22.05 17.37 -48.15
CA ILE A 14 -22.52 15.98 -48.25
C ILE A 14 -22.18 15.23 -46.94
N ALA A 15 -23.14 14.43 -46.48
CA ALA A 15 -23.17 13.67 -45.25
C ALA A 15 -22.50 12.27 -45.35
N GLU A 16 -22.28 11.68 -44.18
CA GLU A 16 -22.21 10.24 -43.86
C GLU A 16 -21.18 9.32 -44.55
N ALA A 17 -20.26 8.77 -43.74
CA ALA A 17 -20.09 7.32 -43.58
C ALA A 17 -19.16 7.02 -42.39
N ALA A 18 -19.70 6.38 -41.35
CA ALA A 18 -18.93 5.77 -40.27
C ALA A 18 -18.36 4.41 -40.73
N PRO A 19 -17.11 4.05 -40.41
CA PRO A 19 -16.63 2.70 -40.62
C PRO A 19 -17.02 1.80 -39.44
N ARG A 20 -17.75 0.73 -39.78
CA ARG A 20 -17.99 -0.45 -38.93
C ARG A 20 -16.66 -1.14 -38.66
N HIS A 21 -16.29 -1.32 -37.40
CA HIS A 21 -15.25 -2.26 -37.03
C HIS A 21 -15.88 -3.63 -36.76
N ASP A 22 -15.65 -4.53 -37.71
CA ASP A 22 -16.05 -5.93 -37.63
C ASP A 22 -15.26 -6.67 -36.54
N ALA A 23 -16.03 -7.41 -35.74
CA ALA A 23 -15.54 -8.35 -34.75
C ALA A 23 -14.91 -9.57 -35.43
N LEU A 24 -13.58 -9.65 -35.41
CA LEU A 24 -12.86 -10.87 -35.78
C LEU A 24 -12.85 -11.83 -34.57
N ARG A 25 -13.71 -12.85 -34.65
CA ARG A 25 -13.68 -14.04 -33.77
C ARG A 25 -12.44 -14.88 -34.11
N LEU A 26 -11.41 -14.81 -33.28
CA LEU A 26 -10.34 -15.80 -33.24
C LEU A 26 -10.73 -16.92 -32.26
N ARG A 27 -10.94 -18.11 -32.82
CA ARG A 27 -11.00 -19.38 -32.08
C ARG A 27 -9.58 -19.77 -31.70
N CYS A 28 -9.27 -19.81 -30.40
CA CYS A 28 -8.18 -20.63 -29.89
C CYS A 28 -8.78 -21.76 -29.07
N ALA A 29 -8.62 -22.98 -29.60
CA ALA A 29 -8.81 -24.21 -28.87
C ALA A 29 -7.46 -24.60 -28.24
N SER A 30 -7.42 -24.69 -26.91
CA SER A 30 -6.51 -25.59 -26.20
C SER A 30 -7.00 -25.74 -24.76
N SER A 31 -7.63 -26.87 -24.51
CA SER A 31 -7.98 -27.41 -23.21
C SER A 31 -6.72 -27.71 -22.40
N ALA A 32 -6.52 -26.99 -21.30
CA ALA A 32 -5.75 -27.49 -20.16
C ALA A 32 -6.75 -27.66 -19.00
N ALA A 33 -6.88 -28.90 -18.54
CA ALA A 33 -7.84 -29.28 -17.52
C ALA A 33 -7.51 -28.60 -16.19
N TRP A 34 -8.45 -27.79 -15.72
CA TRP A 34 -8.49 -27.30 -14.36
C TRP A 34 -8.99 -28.41 -13.44
N VAL A 35 -8.15 -28.85 -12.50
CA VAL A 35 -8.50 -29.80 -11.44
C VAL A 35 -8.88 -28.98 -10.20
N PRO A 36 -10.14 -29.02 -9.74
CA PRO A 36 -10.52 -28.35 -8.50
C PRO A 36 -10.01 -29.14 -7.28
N PRO A 37 -9.55 -28.49 -6.21
CA PRO A 37 -9.38 -29.15 -4.93
C PRO A 37 -10.75 -29.31 -4.29
N SER A 38 -11.29 -30.53 -4.31
CA SER A 38 -12.43 -30.91 -3.46
C SER A 38 -12.03 -32.06 -2.53
N ALA A 39 -12.66 -32.04 -1.36
CA ALA A 39 -12.70 -33.09 -0.33
C ALA A 39 -11.56 -33.14 0.70
N TYR A 40 -11.64 -32.25 1.71
CA TYR A 40 -11.52 -32.73 3.09
C TYR A 40 -12.86 -33.37 3.48
N ALA A 41 -13.00 -34.66 3.19
CA ALA A 41 -14.07 -35.48 3.71
C ALA A 41 -13.64 -36.08 5.05
N SER A 42 -14.46 -35.85 6.04
CA SER A 42 -14.49 -36.48 7.36
C SER A 42 -14.55 -38.00 7.26
N SER A 43 -13.54 -38.70 7.77
CA SER A 43 -13.65 -40.13 8.09
C SER A 43 -13.74 -40.31 9.60
N ALA A 44 -14.92 -40.69 10.07
CA ALA A 44 -15.08 -41.32 11.36
C ALA A 44 -14.46 -42.73 11.30
N CYS A 45 -13.43 -42.97 12.11
CA CYS A 45 -13.03 -44.32 12.50
C CYS A 45 -13.09 -44.41 14.02
N ALA A 46 -13.95 -45.33 14.47
CA ALA A 46 -14.06 -45.75 15.84
C ALA A 46 -12.86 -46.61 16.25
N GLY A 47 -12.42 -46.44 17.50
CA GLY A 47 -11.81 -47.49 18.31
C GLY A 47 -10.30 -47.66 18.19
N GLY A 48 -9.57 -47.34 19.26
CA GLY A 48 -8.26 -47.97 19.50
C GLY A 48 -7.24 -47.12 20.26
N ALA A 49 -7.14 -47.38 21.56
CA ALA A 49 -5.96 -47.25 22.41
C ALA A 49 -5.25 -45.87 22.51
N CYS A 50 -5.49 -45.27 23.68
CA CYS A 50 -4.74 -44.19 24.32
C CYS A 50 -3.22 -44.48 24.36
N GLY A 51 -2.44 -43.66 23.66
CA GLY A 51 -0.99 -43.54 23.81
C GLY A 51 -0.62 -42.07 23.95
N LEU A 52 -0.38 -41.64 25.18
CA LEU A 52 0.10 -40.30 25.54
C LEU A 52 1.47 -40.04 24.90
N LEU A 53 1.49 -39.34 23.76
CA LEU A 53 2.69 -38.68 23.26
C LEU A 53 2.64 -37.21 23.70
N GLN A 54 3.42 -36.91 24.73
CA GLN A 54 3.67 -35.55 25.19
C GLN A 54 4.46 -34.79 24.11
N HIS A 55 3.79 -33.87 23.41
CA HIS A 55 4.50 -32.83 22.68
C HIS A 55 5.14 -31.86 23.68
N PRO A 56 6.42 -31.50 23.52
CA PRO A 56 7.06 -30.54 24.41
C PRO A 56 6.45 -29.15 24.17
N GLN A 57 5.69 -28.66 25.15
CA GLN A 57 5.37 -27.23 25.23
C GLN A 57 6.68 -26.46 25.40
N ARG A 58 7.16 -25.84 24.31
CA ARG A 58 8.18 -24.79 24.42
C ARG A 58 7.51 -23.56 25.05
N SER A 59 7.74 -23.41 26.35
CA SER A 59 7.42 -22.24 27.13
C SER A 59 8.06 -20.99 26.51
N LEU A 60 7.24 -20.11 25.95
CA LEU A 60 7.65 -18.79 25.43
C LEU A 60 7.89 -17.74 26.54
N SER A 61 8.02 -18.14 27.80
CA SER A 61 8.05 -17.20 28.93
C SER A 61 9.43 -16.62 29.31
N LYS A 62 10.50 -16.79 28.51
CA LYS A 62 11.85 -16.31 28.90
C LYS A 62 12.73 -15.79 27.76
N LEU A 63 12.19 -14.99 26.85
CA LEU A 63 13.01 -14.14 25.97
C LEU A 63 12.67 -12.68 26.23
N GLY A 64 13.10 -12.17 27.38
CA GLY A 64 13.35 -10.74 27.53
C GLY A 64 14.55 -10.40 26.66
N ARG A 65 14.32 -10.19 25.36
CA ARG A 65 15.35 -9.64 24.48
C ARG A 65 15.56 -8.19 24.91
N ALA A 66 16.79 -7.87 25.30
CA ALA A 66 17.19 -6.50 25.50
C ALA A 66 16.94 -5.76 24.19
N VAL A 67 16.07 -4.74 24.24
CA VAL A 67 15.96 -3.75 23.16
C VAL A 67 17.36 -3.15 23.04
N PRO A 68 18.05 -3.29 21.89
CA PRO A 68 19.35 -2.66 21.72
C PRO A 68 19.20 -1.17 22.05
N PRO A 69 20.11 -0.58 22.85
CA PRO A 69 20.01 0.83 23.22
C PRO A 69 19.88 1.63 21.94
N ALA A 70 18.84 2.46 21.87
CA ALA A 70 18.50 3.28 20.72
C ALA A 70 19.79 3.86 20.13
N LEU A 71 20.25 3.27 19.02
CA LEU A 71 21.35 3.83 18.25
C LEU A 71 20.92 5.25 17.97
N GLY A 72 21.70 6.25 18.39
CA GLY A 72 21.34 7.65 18.25
C GLY A 72 21.03 7.95 16.79
N MET A 73 19.76 7.85 16.41
CA MET A 73 19.29 8.00 15.05
C MET A 73 19.54 9.45 14.68
N ARG A 74 20.58 9.68 13.89
CA ARG A 74 20.80 10.96 13.26
C ARG A 74 19.79 11.06 12.13
N MET A 75 18.62 11.63 12.44
CA MET A 75 17.78 12.26 11.43
C MET A 75 18.68 13.22 10.64
N THR A 76 18.90 12.93 9.36
CA THR A 76 19.63 13.87 8.50
C THR A 76 18.82 15.17 8.45
N ALA A 77 19.45 16.31 8.71
CA ALA A 77 18.75 17.60 8.80
C ALA A 77 17.88 17.93 7.56
N SER A 78 18.19 17.35 6.39
CA SER A 78 17.41 17.49 5.16
C SER A 78 16.03 16.83 5.20
N SER A 79 15.86 15.70 5.90
CA SER A 79 14.55 15.03 5.98
C SER A 79 13.58 15.75 6.92
N GLN A 80 14.10 16.47 7.92
CA GLN A 80 13.25 17.23 8.84
C GLN A 80 12.54 18.40 8.14
N GLY A 81 13.23 19.13 7.25
CA GLY A 81 12.62 20.23 6.49
C GLY A 81 11.54 19.75 5.52
N ASN A 82 11.85 18.71 4.75
CA ASN A 82 10.92 18.18 3.75
C ASN A 82 9.70 17.50 4.40
N GLY A 83 9.87 16.87 5.57
CA GLY A 83 8.76 16.26 6.31
C GLY A 83 7.74 17.30 6.81
N VAL A 84 8.20 18.48 7.26
CA VAL A 84 7.29 19.59 7.62
C VAL A 84 6.50 20.07 6.40
N ARG A 85 7.18 20.29 5.27
CA ARG A 85 6.52 20.68 4.02
C ARG A 85 5.52 19.64 3.53
N ALA A 86 5.86 18.35 3.60
CA ALA A 86 4.97 17.26 3.24
C ALA A 86 3.69 17.26 4.11
N ARG A 87 3.80 17.51 5.42
CA ARG A 87 2.63 17.67 6.31
C ARG A 87 1.74 18.83 5.87
N GLU A 88 2.31 20.00 5.63
CA GLU A 88 1.55 21.18 5.22
C GLU A 88 0.82 20.97 3.88
N VAL A 89 1.44 20.26 2.94
CA VAL A 89 0.79 19.85 1.69
C VAL A 89 -0.40 18.94 1.97
N LEU A 90 -0.24 17.91 2.80
CA LEU A 90 -1.34 17.02 3.17
C LEU A 90 -2.46 17.77 3.88
N ASP A 91 -2.15 18.66 4.83
CA ASP A 91 -3.14 19.46 5.54
C ASP A 91 -4.00 20.25 4.55
N VAL A 92 -3.42 20.82 3.49
CA VAL A 92 -4.18 21.53 2.44
C VAL A 92 -4.99 20.60 1.55
N LEU A 93 -4.42 19.46 1.12
CA LEU A 93 -5.08 18.51 0.22
C LEU A 93 -6.27 17.81 0.86
N TYR A 94 -6.18 17.54 2.17
CA TYR A 94 -7.16 16.81 2.96
C TYR A 94 -7.94 17.70 3.94
N ALA A 95 -7.70 19.01 3.95
CA ALA A 95 -8.52 19.96 4.72
C ALA A 95 -10.01 19.83 4.37
N GLY A 96 -10.83 19.60 5.40
CA GLY A 96 -12.28 19.44 5.25
C GLY A 96 -12.70 18.16 4.51
N LYS A 97 -11.75 17.26 4.23
CA LYS A 97 -12.02 15.89 3.82
C LYS A 97 -12.03 15.04 5.08
N ASP A 98 -13.00 15.31 5.93
CA ASP A 98 -13.32 14.50 7.08
C ASP A 98 -13.58 13.09 6.52
N GLY A 99 -12.99 12.04 7.12
CA GLY A 99 -13.35 10.66 6.74
C GLY A 99 -14.88 10.43 6.73
N GLN A 100 -15.65 11.30 7.38
CA GLN A 100 -17.11 11.41 7.37
C GLN A 100 -17.76 11.46 5.98
N GLU A 101 -17.29 12.27 5.02
CA GLU A 101 -17.91 12.29 3.68
C GLU A 101 -17.65 10.97 2.93
N PHE A 102 -16.48 10.38 3.17
CA PHE A 102 -16.14 9.05 2.70
C PHE A 102 -17.04 7.97 3.35
N TRP A 103 -17.38 8.14 4.64
CA TRP A 103 -18.31 7.27 5.38
C TRP A 103 -19.74 7.37 4.85
N ASP A 104 -20.24 8.58 4.63
CA ASP A 104 -21.61 8.79 4.14
C ASP A 104 -21.78 8.21 2.73
N TRP A 105 -20.74 8.29 1.89
CA TRP A 105 -20.69 7.59 0.62
C TRP A 105 -20.74 6.05 0.79
N ARG A 106 -19.91 5.47 1.66
CA ARG A 106 -19.88 4.01 1.92
C ARG A 106 -21.22 3.49 2.46
N ASP A 107 -21.82 4.21 3.39
CA ASP A 107 -23.04 3.82 4.10
C ASP A 107 -24.32 4.05 3.27
N SER A 108 -24.26 4.85 2.19
CA SER A 108 -25.38 5.07 1.26
C SER A 108 -25.80 3.85 0.42
N GLY A 109 -25.15 2.69 0.60
CA GLY A 109 -25.71 1.39 0.19
C GLY A 109 -25.08 0.71 -1.03
N HIS A 110 -23.92 1.17 -1.50
CA HIS A 110 -23.16 0.49 -2.56
C HIS A 110 -22.09 -0.50 -2.05
N GLY A 111 -21.76 -0.49 -0.75
CA GLY A 111 -20.98 -1.53 -0.09
C GLY A 111 -21.84 -2.35 0.88
N LYS A 112 -21.88 -3.68 0.72
CA LYS A 112 -22.57 -4.54 1.70
C LYS A 112 -21.87 -4.48 3.06
N ARG A 113 -22.64 -4.11 4.10
CA ARG A 113 -22.23 -3.99 5.50
C ARG A 113 -21.88 -5.33 6.16
N GLY A 114 -20.83 -5.29 7.00
CA GLY A 114 -20.65 -6.13 8.19
C GLY A 114 -20.39 -5.25 9.43
N SER A 115 -21.37 -5.22 10.35
CA SER A 115 -21.47 -4.71 11.73
C SER A 115 -21.02 -3.28 12.15
N SER A 116 -22.06 -2.51 12.51
CA SER A 116 -22.26 -1.57 13.64
C SER A 116 -21.11 -0.73 14.24
N THR A 117 -21.16 0.56 13.90
CA THR A 117 -21.10 1.74 14.80
C THR A 117 -19.95 1.85 15.81
N SER A 118 -19.02 2.76 15.46
CA SER A 118 -17.81 3.24 16.17
C SER A 118 -16.46 2.61 15.81
N GLU A 119 -16.42 1.66 14.86
CA GLU A 119 -15.26 0.74 14.75
C GLU A 119 -14.59 0.69 13.36
N TYR A 120 -14.78 1.72 12.54
CA TYR A 120 -13.99 1.88 11.31
C TYR A 120 -13.67 3.36 11.14
N THR A 121 -12.62 3.81 11.82
CA THR A 121 -11.66 4.75 11.23
C THR A 121 -10.76 3.89 10.35
N TYR A 122 -10.70 4.15 9.04
CA TYR A 122 -9.66 3.51 8.23
C TYR A 122 -8.37 4.23 8.57
N GLY A 123 -7.74 3.76 9.65
CA GLY A 123 -6.36 3.96 10.05
C GLY A 123 -5.60 5.06 9.32
N GLU A 124 -5.85 6.33 9.62
CA GLU A 124 -4.85 7.33 9.26
C GLU A 124 -3.70 7.19 10.26
N LEU A 125 -2.64 6.49 9.86
CA LEU A 125 -1.46 6.37 10.70
C LEU A 125 -0.89 7.75 10.98
N ASP A 126 -0.72 8.06 12.27
CA ASP A 126 -0.09 9.30 12.69
C ASP A 126 1.31 9.42 12.06
N LEU A 127 1.57 10.55 11.40
CA LEU A 127 2.89 10.84 10.83
C LEU A 127 3.99 10.88 11.90
N GLU A 128 3.61 11.09 13.17
CA GLU A 128 4.49 11.00 14.34
C GLU A 128 5.08 9.59 14.54
N LEU A 129 4.36 8.53 14.16
CA LEU A 129 4.87 7.16 14.16
C LEU A 129 5.50 6.78 12.80
N PHE A 130 4.90 7.23 11.70
CA PHE A 130 5.41 6.93 10.35
C PHE A 130 6.83 7.47 10.10
N GLU A 131 7.10 8.72 10.48
CA GLU A 131 8.39 9.36 10.21
C GLU A 131 9.58 8.68 10.90
N PRO A 132 9.53 8.38 12.21
CA PRO A 132 10.60 7.60 12.85
C PRO A 132 10.77 6.21 12.23
N MET A 133 9.68 5.54 11.81
CA MET A 133 9.76 4.23 11.16
C MET A 133 10.47 4.31 9.80
N MET A 134 10.13 5.33 8.99
CA MET A 134 10.84 5.59 7.75
C MET A 134 12.31 5.95 8.01
N ALA A 135 12.60 6.76 9.02
CA ALA A 135 13.98 7.06 9.39
C ALA A 135 14.76 5.80 9.81
N LEU A 136 14.12 4.86 10.52
CA LEU A 136 14.71 3.60 10.95
C LEU A 136 14.99 2.67 9.75
N ALA A 137 14.16 2.74 8.72
CA ALA A 137 14.35 1.97 7.49
C ALA A 137 15.43 2.52 6.56
N GLU A 138 15.93 3.74 6.81
CA GLU A 138 16.99 4.41 6.06
C GLU A 138 16.78 4.43 4.53
N PRO A 139 15.72 5.08 4.00
CA PRO A 139 15.48 5.24 2.56
C PRO A 139 16.73 5.73 1.82
N LYS A 140 17.11 5.00 0.78
CA LYS A 140 18.32 5.20 -0.02
C LYS A 140 17.99 5.86 -1.35
N GLU A 141 19.00 6.51 -1.93
CA GLU A 141 18.92 7.00 -3.30
C GLU A 141 18.58 5.86 -4.25
N GLY A 142 17.54 6.04 -5.06
CA GLY A 142 17.13 5.06 -6.06
C GLY A 142 16.13 4.01 -5.57
N ASP A 143 15.80 3.98 -4.28
CA ASP A 143 14.82 3.04 -3.72
C ASP A 143 13.43 3.26 -4.34
N VAL A 144 12.71 2.14 -4.56
CA VAL A 144 11.27 2.15 -4.81
C VAL A 144 10.53 1.91 -3.49
N PHE A 145 9.76 2.92 -3.07
CA PHE A 145 8.87 2.85 -1.92
C PHE A 145 7.48 2.36 -2.33
N CYS A 146 6.86 1.51 -1.52
CA CYS A 146 5.49 1.04 -1.72
C CYS A 146 4.70 1.04 -0.42
N ASP A 147 3.53 1.68 -0.42
CA ASP A 147 2.53 1.62 0.64
C ASP A 147 1.44 0.59 0.28
N PHE A 148 1.31 -0.45 1.09
CA PHE A 148 0.41 -1.58 0.88
C PHE A 148 -0.88 -1.39 1.69
N GLY A 149 -2.00 -1.25 0.98
CA GLY A 149 -3.22 -0.72 1.58
C GLY A 149 -3.11 0.78 1.75
N SER A 150 -2.76 1.49 0.68
CA SER A 150 -2.41 2.92 0.73
C SER A 150 -3.58 3.84 1.06
N GLY A 151 -4.80 3.32 1.12
CA GLY A 151 -6.01 4.10 1.34
C GLY A 151 -6.11 5.26 0.36
N CYS A 152 -6.31 6.47 0.91
CA CYS A 152 -6.39 7.71 0.14
C CYS A 152 -5.02 8.30 -0.26
N GLY A 153 -3.93 7.52 -0.20
CA GLY A 153 -2.62 7.87 -0.77
C GLY A 153 -1.78 8.87 0.03
N ARG A 154 -2.18 9.20 1.26
CA ARG A 154 -1.49 10.20 2.11
C ARG A 154 -0.01 9.89 2.31
N LEU A 155 0.33 8.66 2.71
CA LEU A 155 1.71 8.28 2.98
C LEU A 155 2.54 8.18 1.69
N VAL A 156 1.91 7.90 0.55
CA VAL A 156 2.57 7.89 -0.76
C VAL A 156 2.97 9.31 -1.18
N ILE A 157 2.03 10.26 -1.12
CA ILE A 157 2.27 11.68 -1.43
C ILE A 157 3.30 12.25 -0.45
N TYR A 158 3.11 11.99 0.84
CA TYR A 158 4.05 12.40 1.88
C TYR A 158 5.46 11.89 1.56
N SER A 159 5.61 10.59 1.28
CA SER A 159 6.93 9.98 1.08
C SER A 159 7.63 10.54 -0.15
N ALA A 160 6.89 10.83 -1.21
CA ALA A 160 7.45 11.43 -2.43
C ALA A 160 8.05 12.82 -2.19
N ILE A 161 7.44 13.62 -1.29
CA ILE A 161 7.92 14.96 -0.93
C ILE A 161 9.02 14.89 0.14
N ALA A 162 8.80 14.11 1.21
CA ALA A 162 9.68 14.03 2.36
C ALA A 162 11.03 13.35 2.02
N TYR A 163 11.03 12.41 1.08
CA TYR A 163 12.20 11.62 0.68
C TYR A 163 12.48 11.77 -0.83
N PRO A 164 12.98 12.92 -1.29
CA PRO A 164 13.22 13.17 -2.72
C PRO A 164 14.28 12.24 -3.34
N GLN A 165 15.10 11.57 -2.53
CA GLN A 165 16.05 10.54 -2.97
C GLN A 165 15.37 9.24 -3.46
N LEU A 166 14.12 9.01 -3.08
CA LEU A 166 13.34 7.87 -3.60
C LEU A 166 13.17 8.04 -5.10
N LYS A 167 13.36 6.95 -5.84
CA LYS A 167 13.13 6.92 -7.29
C LYS A 167 11.64 7.00 -7.60
N GLU A 168 10.84 6.28 -6.83
CA GLU A 168 9.41 6.09 -7.06
C GLU A 168 8.70 5.79 -5.74
N CYS A 169 7.50 6.33 -5.57
CA CYS A 169 6.57 6.03 -4.50
C CYS A 169 5.28 5.41 -5.07
N ARG A 170 4.92 4.22 -4.60
CA ARG A 170 3.74 3.48 -5.04
C ARG A 170 2.69 3.37 -3.95
N GLY A 171 1.43 3.52 -4.31
CA GLY A 171 0.29 3.15 -3.47
C GLY A 171 -0.48 2.01 -4.09
N LEU A 172 -0.69 0.93 -3.33
CA LEU A 172 -1.53 -0.20 -3.72
C LEU A 172 -2.78 -0.21 -2.84
N GLU A 173 -3.96 -0.08 -3.45
CA GLU A 173 -5.23 -0.07 -2.75
C GLU A 173 -6.23 -0.99 -3.46
N ILE A 174 -6.98 -1.79 -2.70
CA ILE A 174 -7.98 -2.71 -3.28
C ILE A 174 -9.36 -2.04 -3.42
N GLN A 175 -9.66 -1.05 -2.58
CA GLN A 175 -10.91 -0.30 -2.60
C GLN A 175 -10.82 0.83 -3.63
N GLU A 176 -11.53 0.67 -4.75
CA GLU A 176 -11.58 1.66 -5.84
C GLU A 176 -11.84 3.09 -5.36
N VAL A 177 -12.70 3.28 -4.35
CA VAL A 177 -13.09 4.62 -3.92
C VAL A 177 -12.00 5.31 -3.10
N LEU A 178 -11.26 4.55 -2.28
CA LEU A 178 -10.07 5.07 -1.60
C LEU A 178 -8.99 5.40 -2.64
N HIS A 179 -8.83 4.54 -3.65
CA HIS A 179 -7.92 4.78 -4.75
C HIS A 179 -8.28 6.05 -5.54
N ASP A 180 -9.55 6.26 -5.89
CA ASP A 180 -10.02 7.44 -6.60
C ASP A 180 -9.78 8.72 -5.78
N ALA A 181 -10.00 8.66 -4.46
CA ALA A 181 -9.67 9.74 -3.55
C ALA A 181 -8.16 10.04 -3.55
N ALA A 182 -7.31 9.01 -3.58
CA ALA A 182 -5.86 9.16 -3.68
C ALA A 182 -5.43 9.81 -5.00
N VAL A 183 -6.02 9.38 -6.13
CA VAL A 183 -5.75 9.94 -7.46
C VAL A 183 -6.16 11.41 -7.50
N SER A 184 -7.36 11.73 -7.00
CA SER A 184 -7.86 13.10 -6.92
C SER A 184 -6.94 14.01 -6.08
N ALA A 185 -6.49 13.55 -4.91
CA ALA A 185 -5.55 14.30 -4.08
C ALA A 185 -4.19 14.51 -4.78
N LEU A 186 -3.68 13.49 -5.48
CA LEU A 186 -2.44 13.59 -6.24
C LEU A 186 -2.57 14.57 -7.42
N ASP A 187 -3.69 14.57 -8.12
CA ASP A 187 -3.95 15.48 -9.24
C ASP A 187 -4.12 16.93 -8.76
N GLU A 188 -4.83 17.15 -7.65
CA GLU A 188 -4.89 18.46 -6.97
C GLU A 188 -3.47 18.95 -6.63
N ALA A 189 -2.63 18.09 -6.04
CA ALA A 189 -1.25 18.43 -5.68
C ALA A 189 -0.40 18.75 -6.92
N ARG A 190 -0.56 17.99 -8.01
CA ARG A 190 0.11 18.23 -9.31
C ARG A 190 -0.34 19.51 -9.99
N SER A 191 -1.58 19.95 -9.74
CA SER A 191 -2.12 21.20 -10.27
C SER A 191 -1.68 22.45 -9.48
N GLY A 192 -0.98 22.27 -8.37
CA GLY A 192 -0.46 23.36 -7.54
C GLY A 192 -1.24 23.63 -6.26
N LYS A 193 -2.25 22.82 -5.91
CA LYS A 193 -2.98 23.00 -4.66
C LYS A 193 -2.08 22.64 -3.47
N GLY A 194 -1.71 23.64 -2.69
CA GLY A 194 -0.87 23.49 -1.49
C GLY A 194 0.62 23.21 -1.78
N THR A 195 1.00 23.07 -3.04
CA THR A 195 2.35 22.67 -3.47
C THR A 195 3.10 23.80 -4.18
N THR A 196 4.40 23.85 -3.95
CA THR A 196 5.37 24.62 -4.72
C THR A 196 5.69 23.93 -6.05
N GLU A 197 6.34 24.64 -6.98
CA GLU A 197 6.80 24.03 -8.25
C GLU A 197 7.77 22.87 -8.04
N GLU A 198 8.60 22.92 -7.00
CA GLU A 198 9.53 21.83 -6.67
C GLU A 198 8.80 20.58 -6.20
N GLU A 199 7.82 20.73 -5.30
CA GLU A 199 6.99 19.62 -4.83
C GLU A 199 6.15 19.04 -5.98
N GLN A 200 5.61 19.87 -6.86
CA GLN A 200 4.94 19.40 -8.07
C GLN A 200 5.87 18.50 -8.88
N ARG A 201 7.13 18.91 -9.14
CA ARG A 201 8.11 18.06 -9.85
C ARG A 201 8.35 16.71 -9.18
N LEU A 202 8.37 16.66 -7.84
CA LEU A 202 8.51 15.41 -7.09
C LEU A 202 7.31 14.47 -7.24
N LEU A 203 6.13 15.02 -7.52
CA LEU A 203 4.88 14.28 -7.69
C LEU A 203 4.55 13.93 -9.15
N GLN A 204 5.28 14.47 -10.13
CA GLN A 204 4.98 14.30 -11.56
C GLN A 204 5.40 12.93 -12.13
N GLY A 205 4.71 12.53 -13.21
CA GLY A 205 5.06 11.37 -14.03
C GLY A 205 5.14 10.07 -13.23
N ASP A 206 6.18 9.29 -13.50
CA ASP A 206 6.38 7.95 -12.92
C ASP A 206 6.96 7.96 -11.50
N ARG A 207 7.23 9.14 -10.91
CA ARG A 207 7.73 9.22 -9.52
C ARG A 207 6.66 8.85 -8.50
N VAL A 208 5.38 9.06 -8.82
CA VAL A 208 4.27 8.67 -7.95
C VAL A 208 3.24 7.90 -8.75
N ARG A 209 3.01 6.65 -8.35
CA ARG A 209 2.06 5.75 -9.00
C ARG A 209 1.06 5.20 -7.99
N LEU A 210 -0.21 5.43 -8.25
CA LEU A 210 -1.31 4.84 -7.49
C LEU A 210 -1.92 3.75 -8.37
N LYS A 211 -2.10 2.56 -7.82
CA LYS A 211 -2.71 1.44 -8.53
C LYS A 211 -3.83 0.84 -7.69
N VAL A 212 -5.00 0.70 -8.30
CA VAL A 212 -6.03 -0.19 -7.78
C VAL A 212 -5.62 -1.63 -8.05
N GLY A 213 -5.57 -2.47 -7.03
CA GLY A 213 -5.23 -3.86 -7.21
C GLY A 213 -4.94 -4.64 -5.95
N ASN A 214 -5.02 -5.96 -6.09
CA ASN A 214 -4.70 -6.91 -5.05
C ASN A 214 -3.30 -7.49 -5.31
N ALA A 215 -2.30 -7.12 -4.50
CA ALA A 215 -0.94 -7.64 -4.61
C ALA A 215 -0.84 -9.16 -4.37
N TYR A 216 -1.86 -9.79 -3.74
CA TYR A 216 -1.95 -11.24 -3.65
C TYR A 216 -2.26 -11.91 -5.00
N GLU A 217 -2.88 -11.17 -5.92
CA GLU A 217 -3.27 -11.65 -7.26
C GLU A 217 -2.30 -11.17 -8.35
N ASP A 218 -1.71 -9.99 -8.17
CA ASP A 218 -0.70 -9.42 -9.07
C ASP A 218 0.64 -9.21 -8.32
N PRO A 219 1.39 -10.29 -8.05
CA PRO A 219 2.65 -10.21 -7.31
C PRO A 219 3.75 -9.46 -8.07
N GLY A 220 3.58 -9.23 -9.38
CA GLY A 220 4.51 -8.45 -10.20
C GLY A 220 4.73 -7.03 -9.67
N LEU A 221 3.78 -6.53 -8.87
CA LEU A 221 3.82 -5.20 -8.25
C LEU A 221 4.88 -5.03 -7.16
N LEU A 222 5.41 -6.13 -6.64
CA LEU A 222 6.33 -6.13 -5.50
C LEU A 222 7.78 -6.43 -5.89
N GLN A 223 8.04 -6.86 -7.14
CA GLN A 223 9.33 -7.44 -7.54
C GLN A 223 10.51 -6.48 -7.45
N ASP A 224 10.29 -5.20 -7.72
CA ASP A 224 11.31 -4.16 -7.70
C ASP A 224 11.26 -3.27 -6.46
N VAL A 225 10.31 -3.49 -5.54
CA VAL A 225 10.15 -2.70 -4.30
C VAL A 225 11.37 -2.90 -3.38
N ASP A 226 11.93 -1.78 -2.91
CA ASP A 226 13.08 -1.73 -1.99
C ASP A 226 12.67 -1.50 -0.53
N LEU A 227 11.59 -0.76 -0.35
CA LEU A 227 11.03 -0.39 0.94
C LEU A 227 9.51 -0.46 0.87
N MET A 228 8.94 -1.41 1.59
CA MET A 228 7.50 -1.59 1.70
C MET A 228 7.02 -1.13 3.08
N PHE A 229 5.88 -0.46 3.11
CA PHE A 229 5.16 -0.06 4.30
C PHE A 229 3.77 -0.69 4.31
N CYS A 230 3.29 -1.13 5.48
CA CYS A 230 1.94 -1.67 5.65
C CYS A 230 1.37 -1.31 7.02
N TYR A 231 0.29 -0.53 7.02
CA TYR A 231 -0.50 -0.33 8.23
C TYR A 231 -1.45 -1.52 8.46
N SER A 232 -0.91 -2.57 9.07
CA SER A 232 -1.56 -3.88 9.12
C SER A 232 -2.55 -4.10 10.27
N THR A 233 -2.92 -3.07 11.03
CA THR A 233 -3.81 -3.20 12.19
C THR A 233 -5.13 -3.86 11.85
N ALA A 234 -5.77 -3.44 10.75
CA ALA A 234 -7.06 -3.96 10.31
C ALA A 234 -6.99 -5.25 9.48
N PHE A 235 -5.79 -5.82 9.26
CA PHE A 235 -5.65 -6.98 8.37
C PHE A 235 -6.10 -8.25 9.07
N ASP A 236 -6.88 -9.11 8.44
CA ASP A 236 -7.22 -10.40 9.05
C ASP A 236 -5.95 -11.22 9.35
N SER A 237 -5.84 -11.69 10.59
CA SER A 237 -4.66 -12.41 11.07
C SER A 237 -5.02 -13.47 12.10
N VAL A 238 -4.23 -14.55 12.15
CA VAL A 238 -4.30 -15.52 13.26
C VAL A 238 -3.37 -15.03 14.36
N GLY A 239 -3.94 -14.36 15.36
CA GLY A 239 -3.16 -13.70 16.40
C GLY A 239 -2.33 -12.54 15.83
N PRO A 240 -1.08 -12.32 16.33
CA PRO A 240 -0.27 -11.17 15.93
C PRO A 240 0.46 -11.35 14.59
N MET A 241 0.24 -12.46 13.87
CA MET A 241 1.06 -12.86 12.73
C MET A 241 0.34 -12.66 11.39
N LEU A 242 1.00 -12.00 10.45
CA LEU A 242 0.50 -11.76 9.09
C LEU A 242 0.91 -12.89 8.14
N THR A 243 0.39 -14.11 8.32
CA THR A 243 0.82 -15.28 7.54
C THR A 243 0.65 -15.09 6.03
N GLN A 244 -0.51 -14.60 5.58
CA GLN A 244 -0.77 -14.38 4.15
C GLN A 244 0.11 -13.28 3.56
N LEU A 245 0.25 -12.15 4.25
CA LEU A 245 1.14 -11.07 3.81
C LEU A 245 2.60 -11.55 3.78
N SER A 246 3.05 -12.26 4.82
CA SER A 246 4.41 -12.81 4.90
C SER A 246 4.71 -13.72 3.70
N ALA A 247 3.77 -14.59 3.35
CA ALA A 247 3.90 -15.45 2.18
C ALA A 247 3.90 -14.68 0.85
N CYS A 248 3.16 -13.58 0.77
CA CYS A 248 3.15 -12.70 -0.39
C CYS A 248 4.48 -11.95 -0.54
N LEU A 249 4.92 -11.25 0.50
CA LEU A 249 6.15 -10.47 0.48
C LEU A 249 7.38 -11.37 0.32
N GLY A 250 7.44 -12.46 1.07
CA GLY A 250 8.58 -13.37 1.09
C GLY A 250 8.80 -14.13 -0.23
N ARG A 251 7.78 -14.26 -1.08
CA ARG A 251 7.91 -14.87 -2.42
C ARG A 251 8.22 -13.87 -3.52
N ASN A 252 7.88 -12.60 -3.32
CA ASN A 252 7.79 -11.65 -4.43
C ASN A 252 8.71 -10.45 -4.27
N MET A 253 9.23 -10.18 -3.07
CA MET A 253 10.23 -9.14 -2.84
C MET A 253 11.65 -9.69 -2.97
N LYS A 254 12.57 -8.83 -3.41
CA LYS A 254 14.00 -9.15 -3.53
C LYS A 254 14.69 -9.24 -2.17
N VAL A 255 15.71 -10.09 -2.09
CA VAL A 255 16.61 -10.13 -0.92
C VAL A 255 17.27 -8.77 -0.72
N GLY A 256 17.31 -8.32 0.53
CA GLY A 256 17.80 -7.01 0.93
C GLY A 256 16.73 -5.92 0.98
N ALA A 257 15.54 -6.16 0.43
CA ALA A 257 14.41 -5.23 0.58
C ALA A 257 13.99 -5.13 2.05
N ARG A 258 13.44 -3.97 2.42
CA ARG A 258 12.98 -3.67 3.77
C ARG A 258 11.46 -3.62 3.82
N VAL A 259 10.92 -4.07 4.94
CA VAL A 259 9.48 -4.11 5.17
C VAL A 259 9.18 -3.50 6.53
N ILE A 260 8.29 -2.52 6.53
CA ILE A 260 7.70 -1.96 7.74
C ILE A 260 6.28 -2.49 7.86
N THR A 261 5.93 -3.09 9.00
CA THR A 261 4.55 -3.40 9.37
C THR A 261 4.18 -2.71 10.67
N VAL A 262 2.91 -2.42 10.88
CA VAL A 262 2.40 -1.82 12.13
C VAL A 262 1.40 -2.75 12.81
N ASP A 263 1.60 -2.94 14.12
CA ASP A 263 0.85 -3.78 15.07
C ASP A 263 0.91 -5.29 14.86
N LYS A 264 1.23 -5.75 13.65
CA LYS A 264 1.32 -7.17 13.34
C LYS A 264 2.69 -7.53 12.76
N MET A 265 3.16 -8.71 13.10
CA MET A 265 4.50 -9.19 12.76
C MET A 265 4.48 -10.07 11.50
N LEU A 266 5.59 -10.05 10.77
CA LEU A 266 5.85 -11.00 9.70
C LEU A 266 6.33 -12.34 10.27
N VAL A 267 6.17 -13.41 9.49
CA VAL A 267 6.58 -14.77 9.87
C VAL A 267 7.46 -15.43 8.82
N SER A 268 8.51 -16.10 9.28
CA SER A 268 9.46 -16.90 8.48
C SER A 268 9.12 -18.39 8.56
N ASP A 269 7.95 -18.79 8.06
CA ASP A 269 7.42 -20.16 8.11
C ASP A 269 7.44 -20.91 6.76
N GLY A 270 8.12 -20.35 5.76
CA GLY A 270 8.16 -20.88 4.39
C GLY A 270 9.56 -20.98 3.79
N PRO A 271 9.68 -21.01 2.44
CA PRO A 271 10.97 -20.92 1.76
C PRO A 271 11.61 -19.52 1.83
N TRP A 272 10.94 -18.54 2.46
CA TRP A 272 11.43 -17.18 2.70
C TRP A 272 11.85 -16.96 4.16
N GLU A 273 12.59 -15.90 4.41
CA GLU A 273 13.02 -15.52 5.76
C GLU A 273 13.15 -14.00 5.88
N PHE A 274 12.68 -13.48 7.01
CA PHE A 274 12.78 -12.09 7.41
C PHE A 274 13.69 -11.95 8.65
N GLU A 275 14.62 -11.00 8.58
CA GLU A 275 15.43 -10.57 9.73
C GLU A 275 14.79 -9.32 10.34
N GLU A 276 14.37 -9.38 11.61
CA GLU A 276 13.91 -8.21 12.36
C GLU A 276 15.09 -7.27 12.62
N MET A 277 15.03 -6.06 12.08
CA MET A 277 16.06 -5.04 12.23
C MET A 277 15.78 -4.10 13.39
N GLY A 278 14.52 -3.94 13.79
CA GLY A 278 14.13 -3.09 14.89
C GLY A 278 12.62 -2.97 15.06
N MET A 279 12.23 -2.34 16.17
CA MET A 279 10.85 -2.00 16.48
C MET A 279 10.78 -0.60 17.09
N LEU A 280 9.65 0.07 16.90
CA LEU A 280 9.39 1.38 17.48
C LEU A 280 7.92 1.44 17.91
N GLU A 281 7.71 1.76 19.18
CA GLU A 281 6.38 2.08 19.71
C GLU A 281 6.17 3.58 19.59
N GLY A 282 4.98 3.98 19.14
CA GLY A 282 4.61 5.38 19.01
C GLY A 282 3.12 5.58 19.23
N ARG A 283 2.76 6.86 19.31
CA ARG A 283 1.36 7.27 19.43
C ARG A 283 0.60 6.82 18.18
N ASN A 284 -0.61 6.35 18.43
CA ASN A 284 -1.62 6.14 17.40
C ASN A 284 -2.91 6.77 17.91
N SER A 285 -3.38 7.82 17.24
CA SER A 285 -4.56 8.57 17.64
C SER A 285 -5.83 7.71 17.72
N GLU A 286 -5.91 6.63 16.94
CA GLU A 286 -7.05 5.70 16.92
C GLU A 286 -6.96 4.64 18.03
N LEU A 287 -5.78 4.08 18.25
CA LEU A 287 -5.58 2.92 19.15
C LEU A 287 -4.92 3.28 20.49
N GLY A 288 -4.56 4.55 20.67
CA GLY A 288 -3.69 5.04 21.74
C GLY A 288 -2.21 4.88 21.40
N SER A 289 -1.78 3.66 21.09
CA SER A 289 -0.39 3.32 20.74
C SER A 289 -0.34 2.22 19.69
N SER A 290 0.66 2.27 18.83
CA SER A 290 0.98 1.21 17.89
C SER A 290 2.47 0.87 17.91
N VAL A 291 2.78 -0.34 17.47
CA VAL A 291 4.16 -0.83 17.35
C VAL A 291 4.49 -1.04 15.88
N GLY A 292 5.44 -0.27 15.37
CA GLY A 292 6.06 -0.51 14.08
C GLY A 292 7.18 -1.55 14.20
N TYR A 293 7.23 -2.48 13.26
CA TYR A 293 8.29 -3.49 13.11
C TYR A 293 9.00 -3.29 11.79
N LEU A 294 10.33 -3.31 11.80
CA LEU A 294 11.17 -3.23 10.60
C LEU A 294 11.84 -4.58 10.35
N TYR A 295 11.73 -5.08 9.14
CA TYR A 295 12.33 -6.31 8.67
C TYR A 295 13.21 -6.09 7.45
N ARG A 296 14.16 -7.00 7.23
CA ARG A 296 14.87 -7.21 5.97
C ARG A 296 14.51 -8.57 5.41
N VAL A 297 14.24 -8.63 4.11
CA VAL A 297 14.12 -9.90 3.39
C VAL A 297 15.51 -10.50 3.26
N VAL A 298 15.79 -11.62 3.93
CA VAL A 298 17.10 -12.29 3.87
C VAL A 298 17.09 -13.53 2.99
N LYS A 299 15.89 -14.07 2.72
CA LYS A 299 15.69 -15.20 1.80
C LYS A 299 14.37 -15.06 1.05
N SER A 300 14.42 -15.28 -0.26
CA SER A 300 13.28 -15.28 -1.18
C SER A 300 13.53 -16.38 -2.24
N PRO A 301 12.53 -17.23 -2.57
CA PRO A 301 12.68 -18.37 -3.47
C PRO A 301 12.86 -18.02 -4.95
#